data_AF-A0A9C8H4X8-F1
#
_entry.id   AF-A0A9C8H4X8-F1
#
_cell.length_a   1.000
_cell.length_b   1.000
_cell.length_c   1.000
_cell.angle_alpha   90.00
_cell.angle_beta   90.00
_cell.angle_gamma   90.00
#
_symmetry.space_group_name_H-M   'P 1'
#
loop_
_entity.id
_entity.type
_entity.pdbx_description
1 polymer ?
#
loop_
_entity_poly.entity_id
_entity_poly.type
_entity_poly.pdbx_seq_one_letter_code
_entity_poly.pdbx_strand_id
1 'polypeptide(L)'
;MWAGRWPGCWCRCRCGPCRSTAVPIRSRRRPRGSRPRFARPRPARPIVVLTHDHGLDFLLVAEALARGDAAYVGMIGSASKRARLLRFLAERGVAHRGLTCPIGAAGAGDKRPAVIAAFVLAEIMAALGARAAEAACIAADG
;
A
#
# COMPACT_ATOMS: atom_id res chain seq x y z
N MET A 1 9.73 3.91 -32.04
CA MET A 1 8.87 2.78 -32.43
C MET A 1 8.75 1.81 -31.23
N TRP A 2 7.92 2.16 -30.24
CA TRP A 2 7.35 1.25 -29.24
C TRP A 2 5.95 1.80 -28.93
N ALA A 3 5.04 1.60 -29.89
CA ALA A 3 3.63 1.88 -29.77
C ALA A 3 2.94 0.60 -29.27
N GLY A 4 3.09 0.32 -27.98
CA GLY A 4 2.38 -0.76 -27.29
C GLY A 4 1.02 -0.26 -26.83
N ARG A 5 0.05 -0.25 -27.73
CA ARG A 5 -1.38 -0.15 -27.42
C ARG A 5 -1.74 -1.34 -26.52
N TRP A 6 -2.17 -1.12 -25.29
CA TRP A 6 -2.80 -2.16 -24.46
C TRP A 6 -4.32 -2.00 -24.56
N PRO A 7 -5.03 -2.76 -25.42
CA PRO A 7 -6.47 -2.83 -25.39
C PRO A 7 -6.90 -3.89 -24.37
N GLY A 8 -7.65 -3.50 -23.36
CA GLY A 8 -8.38 -4.45 -22.52
C GLY A 8 -8.36 -4.10 -21.04
N CYS A 9 -9.24 -3.20 -20.62
CA CYS A 9 -9.73 -3.19 -19.24
C CYS A 9 -10.53 -4.48 -19.00
N TRP A 10 -9.88 -5.52 -18.50
CA TRP A 10 -10.59 -6.64 -17.88
C TRP A 10 -10.91 -6.28 -16.43
N CYS A 11 -11.91 -5.43 -16.22
CA CYS A 11 -12.60 -5.36 -14.92
C CYS A 11 -13.82 -6.28 -14.99
N ARG A 12 -13.61 -7.58 -14.75
CA ARG A 12 -14.69 -8.46 -14.31
C ARG A 12 -14.77 -8.33 -12.79
N CYS A 13 -15.33 -7.24 -12.29
CA CYS A 13 -15.59 -7.05 -10.86
C CYS A 13 -16.72 -7.97 -10.43
N ARG A 14 -16.33 -9.13 -9.90
CA ARG A 14 -17.17 -9.98 -9.06
C ARG A 14 -16.85 -9.65 -7.61
N CYS A 15 -17.25 -8.47 -7.13
CA CYS A 15 -17.17 -8.13 -5.72
C CYS A 15 -18.56 -7.75 -5.21
N GLY A 16 -19.04 -8.50 -4.23
CA GLY A 16 -20.30 -8.27 -3.53
C GLY A 16 -20.29 -6.98 -2.68
N PRO A 17 -21.27 -6.80 -1.79
CA PRO A 17 -21.63 -5.49 -1.23
C PRO A 17 -20.51 -4.92 -0.34
N CYS A 18 -19.85 -3.86 -0.81
CA CYS A 18 -18.88 -3.10 -0.01
C CYS A 18 -19.65 -2.07 0.84
N ARG A 19 -19.67 -2.29 2.16
CA ARG A 19 -20.27 -1.39 3.15
C ARG A 19 -19.37 -0.15 3.28
N SER A 20 -19.93 0.98 2.92
CA SER A 20 -19.31 2.30 2.94
C SER A 20 -18.96 2.75 4.37
N THR A 21 -17.75 3.26 4.56
CA THR A 21 -17.43 4.14 5.70
C THR A 21 -17.35 5.57 5.17
N ALA A 22 -18.27 6.41 5.63
CA ALA A 22 -18.39 7.81 5.24
C ALA A 22 -17.16 8.62 5.69
N VAL A 23 -16.56 9.37 4.77
CA VAL A 23 -15.50 10.36 5.06
C VAL A 23 -16.16 11.65 5.55
N PRO A 24 -15.80 12.20 6.73
CA PRO A 24 -16.42 13.42 7.24
C PRO A 24 -15.96 14.66 6.46
N ILE A 25 -16.93 15.39 5.90
CA ILE A 25 -16.73 16.67 5.22
C ILE A 25 -16.52 17.75 6.28
N ARG A 26 -15.27 18.10 6.58
CA ARG A 26 -14.97 19.20 7.51
C ARG A 26 -15.25 20.54 6.82
N SER A 27 -16.37 21.17 7.17
CA SER A 27 -16.85 22.43 6.62
C SER A 27 -16.01 23.63 7.11
N ARG A 28 -14.94 23.97 6.40
CA ARG A 28 -14.39 25.33 6.46
C ARG A 28 -15.16 26.20 5.46
N ARG A 29 -15.77 27.29 5.94
CA ARG A 29 -16.53 28.26 5.12
C ARG A 29 -15.68 28.71 3.93
N ARG A 30 -16.21 28.54 2.72
CA ARG A 30 -15.55 28.94 1.46
C ARG A 30 -15.87 30.39 1.10
N PRO A 31 -14.92 31.15 0.52
CA PRO A 31 -15.23 32.38 -0.20
C PRO A 31 -16.12 32.08 -1.41
N ARG A 32 -17.13 32.93 -1.65
CA ARG A 32 -18.07 32.81 -2.78
C ARG A 32 -17.30 32.97 -4.10
N GLY A 33 -17.41 32.02 -5.03
CA GLY A 33 -16.95 32.15 -6.42
C GLY A 33 -15.89 31.15 -6.92
N SER A 34 -15.24 30.36 -6.07
CA SER A 34 -14.32 29.32 -6.56
C SER A 34 -15.09 28.07 -6.99
N ARG A 35 -14.93 27.62 -8.25
CA ARG A 35 -15.38 26.28 -8.71
C ARG A 35 -15.04 25.22 -7.64
N PRO A 36 -15.89 24.22 -7.38
CA PRO A 36 -15.52 23.10 -6.55
C PRO A 36 -14.30 22.41 -7.15
N ARG A 37 -13.09 22.76 -6.67
CA ARG A 37 -11.95 21.86 -6.73
C ARG A 37 -12.35 20.68 -5.86
N PHE A 38 -12.73 19.59 -6.51
CA PHE A 38 -12.68 18.28 -5.87
C PHE A 38 -11.26 18.14 -5.35
N ALA A 39 -11.11 18.13 -4.01
CA ALA A 39 -9.82 17.86 -3.41
C ALA A 39 -9.43 16.45 -3.85
N ARG A 40 -8.44 16.35 -4.74
CA ARG A 40 -7.97 15.04 -5.23
C ARG A 40 -7.52 14.25 -3.99
N PRO A 41 -8.02 13.02 -3.77
CA PRO A 41 -7.56 12.19 -2.65
C PRO A 41 -6.03 12.12 -2.69
N ARG A 42 -5.38 12.23 -1.53
CA ARG A 42 -3.93 12.07 -1.47
C ARG A 42 -3.60 10.64 -1.94
N PRO A 43 -2.69 10.46 -2.90
CA PRO A 43 -2.33 9.12 -3.35
C PRO A 43 -1.75 8.35 -2.17
N ALA A 44 -2.22 7.11 -1.99
CA ALA A 44 -1.67 6.19 -0.99
C ALA A 44 -0.17 5.99 -1.25
N ARG A 45 0.63 6.04 -0.20
CA ARG A 45 2.09 6.01 -0.29
C ARG A 45 2.61 4.62 0.06
N PRO A 46 3.62 4.10 -0.65
CA PRO A 46 4.29 2.89 -0.20
C PRO A 46 5.18 3.21 1.00
N ILE A 47 5.20 2.32 1.99
CA ILE A 47 6.06 2.39 3.18
C ILE A 47 7.02 1.21 3.12
N VAL A 48 8.32 1.50 3.17
CA VAL A 48 9.38 0.49 3.19
C VAL A 48 10.22 0.73 4.44
N VAL A 49 10.29 -0.28 5.30
CA VAL A 49 11.04 -0.25 6.56
C VAL A 49 12.38 -0.94 6.34
N LEU A 50 13.45 -0.13 6.37
CA LEU A 50 14.84 -0.53 6.19
C LEU A 50 15.66 -0.01 7.38
N THR A 51 15.60 -0.69 8.51
CA THR A 51 16.44 -0.33 9.66
C THR A 51 17.30 -1.51 10.10
N HIS A 52 18.34 -1.18 10.86
CA HIS A 52 19.20 -2.17 11.50
C HIS A 52 18.70 -2.53 12.91
N ASP A 53 17.73 -1.78 13.45
CA ASP A 53 17.20 -1.97 14.80
C ASP A 53 15.93 -2.82 14.77
N HIS A 54 16.00 -3.98 15.41
CA HIS A 54 14.91 -4.95 15.39
C HIS A 54 13.65 -4.49 16.16
N GLY A 55 13.80 -3.69 17.20
CA GLY A 55 12.66 -3.16 17.96
C GLY A 55 11.97 -2.05 17.19
N LEU A 56 12.74 -1.12 16.63
CA LEU A 56 12.22 -0.02 15.83
C LEU A 56 11.49 -0.50 14.58
N ASP A 57 12.02 -1.52 13.89
CA ASP A 57 11.36 -2.14 12.73
C ASP A 57 9.91 -2.54 13.05
N PHE A 58 9.70 -3.21 14.19
CA PHE A 58 8.40 -3.77 14.55
C PHE A 58 7.41 -2.66 14.92
N LEU A 59 7.89 -1.61 15.60
CA LEU A 59 7.09 -0.44 15.92
C LEU A 59 6.63 0.31 14.66
N LEU A 60 7.55 0.55 13.71
CA LEU A 60 7.25 1.25 12.47
C LEU A 60 6.26 0.46 11.61
N VAL A 61 6.41 -0.86 11.53
CA VAL A 61 5.47 -1.71 10.79
C VAL A 61 4.09 -1.73 11.45
N ALA A 62 4.02 -1.87 12.78
CA ALA A 62 2.76 -1.87 13.49
C ALA A 62 1.99 -0.55 13.28
N GLU A 63 2.68 0.58 13.36
CA GLU A 63 2.09 1.90 13.13
C GLU A 63 1.63 2.06 11.67
N ALA A 64 2.46 1.65 10.70
CA ALA A 64 2.12 1.70 9.29
C ALA A 64 0.87 0.87 8.95
N LEU A 65 0.74 -0.32 9.55
CA LEU A 65 -0.43 -1.18 9.38
C LEU A 65 -1.67 -0.62 10.08
N ALA A 66 -1.52 -0.07 11.29
CA ALA A 66 -2.62 0.51 12.06
C ALA A 66 -3.24 1.73 11.37
N ARG A 67 -2.43 2.55 10.68
CA ARG A 67 -2.91 3.71 9.93
C ARG A 67 -3.82 3.36 8.75
N GLY A 68 -3.58 2.22 8.09
CA GLY A 68 -4.39 1.72 6.97
C GLY A 68 -4.35 2.56 5.69
N ASP A 69 -3.59 3.66 5.63
CA ASP A 69 -3.51 4.58 4.50
C ASP A 69 -2.36 4.27 3.51
N ALA A 70 -1.52 3.29 3.85
CA ALA A 70 -0.41 2.85 3.02
C ALA A 70 -0.87 2.02 1.82
N ALA A 71 -0.27 2.28 0.65
CA ALA A 71 -0.49 1.47 -0.54
C ALA A 71 0.21 0.11 -0.43
N TYR A 72 1.32 0.08 0.31
CA TYR A 72 2.20 -1.07 0.49
C TYR A 72 2.93 -0.90 1.82
N VAL A 73 3.09 -1.98 2.58
CA VAL A 73 3.91 -2.01 3.79
C VAL A 73 4.90 -3.16 3.67
N GLY A 74 6.17 -2.82 3.46
CA GLY A 74 7.24 -3.79 3.31
C GLY A 74 8.31 -3.63 4.39
N MET A 75 8.86 -4.75 4.86
CA MET A 75 10.00 -4.75 5.78
C MET A 75 11.12 -5.67 5.27
N ILE A 76 12.35 -5.18 5.28
CA ILE A 76 13.53 -6.02 5.01
C ILE A 76 13.79 -6.99 6.16
N GLY A 77 14.09 -8.24 5.82
CA GLY A 77 14.36 -9.24 6.85
C GLY A 77 14.45 -10.66 6.32
N SER A 78 14.33 -11.60 7.24
CA SER A 78 14.28 -13.04 6.98
C SER A 78 12.91 -13.61 7.34
N ALA A 79 12.66 -14.87 6.97
CA ALA A 79 11.47 -15.60 7.41
C ALA A 79 11.37 -15.66 8.95
N SER A 80 12.51 -15.79 9.64
CA SER A 80 12.56 -15.79 11.11
C SER A 80 12.18 -14.41 11.70
N LYS A 81 12.64 -13.30 11.10
CA LYS A 81 12.23 -11.94 11.53
C LYS A 81 10.73 -11.73 11.31
N ARG A 82 10.18 -12.24 10.20
CA ARG A 82 8.73 -12.23 9.94
C ARG A 82 7.95 -12.95 11.03
N ALA A 83 8.36 -14.16 11.42
CA ALA A 83 7.66 -14.93 12.45
C ALA A 83 7.59 -14.18 13.80
N ARG A 84 8.68 -13.51 14.19
CA ARG A 84 8.72 -12.66 15.40
C ARG A 84 7.81 -11.44 15.28
N LEU A 85 7.85 -10.76 14.14
CA LEU A 85 6.98 -9.62 13.87
C LEU A 85 5.49 -10.01 13.94
N LEU A 86 5.11 -11.16 13.39
CA LEU A 86 3.71 -11.61 13.45
C LEU A 86 3.23 -11.86 14.89
N ARG A 87 4.09 -12.42 15.75
CA ARG A 87 3.78 -12.57 17.18
C ARG A 87 3.61 -11.22 17.85
N PHE A 88 4.54 -10.29 17.60
CA PHE A 88 4.48 -8.93 18.12
C PHE A 88 3.22 -8.17 17.68
N LEU A 89 2.80 -8.31 16.42
CA LEU A 89 1.57 -7.70 15.91
C LEU A 89 0.34 -8.30 16.58
N ALA A 90 0.32 -9.62 16.78
CA ALA A 90 -0.77 -10.31 17.46
C ALA A 90 -0.93 -9.87 18.92
N GLU A 91 0.18 -9.74 19.65
CA GLU A 91 0.20 -9.22 21.03
C GLU A 91 -0.37 -7.79 21.13
N ARG A 92 -0.26 -7.00 20.07
CA ARG A 92 -0.79 -5.63 19.98
C ARG A 92 -2.18 -5.52 19.34
N GLY A 93 -2.78 -6.65 18.94
CA GLY A 93 -4.06 -6.65 18.23
C GLY A 93 -4.03 -5.97 16.85
N VAL A 94 -2.85 -5.85 16.24
CA VAL A 94 -2.71 -5.24 14.91
C VAL A 94 -2.77 -6.33 13.84
N ALA A 95 -3.68 -6.18 12.87
CA ALA A 95 -3.79 -7.12 11.76
C ALA A 95 -2.57 -7.03 10.84
N HIS A 96 -1.95 -8.16 10.53
CA HIS A 96 -0.80 -8.23 9.61
C HIS A 96 -1.19 -8.24 8.12
N ARG A 97 -2.45 -7.93 7.79
CA ARG A 97 -2.94 -7.95 6.40
C ARG A 97 -2.25 -6.82 5.63
N GLY A 98 -1.66 -7.16 4.49
CA GLY A 98 -0.94 -6.18 3.66
C GLY A 98 0.54 -5.98 4.03
N LEU A 99 1.07 -6.77 4.97
CA LEU A 99 2.50 -6.83 5.25
C LEU A 99 3.23 -7.73 4.24
N THR A 100 4.26 -7.18 3.59
CA THR A 100 5.23 -7.94 2.80
C THR A 100 6.55 -8.04 3.58
N CYS A 101 6.93 -9.27 3.95
CA CYS A 101 8.20 -9.55 4.59
C CYS A 101 8.60 -11.00 4.29
N PRO A 102 9.81 -11.27 3.78
CA PRO A 102 10.81 -10.29 3.34
C PRO A 102 10.39 -9.57 2.06
N ILE A 103 10.75 -8.29 1.93
CA ILE A 103 10.58 -7.56 0.66
C ILE A 103 11.53 -8.08 -0.41
N GLY A 104 11.11 -8.04 -1.67
CA GLY A 104 11.94 -8.49 -2.79
C GLY A 104 12.24 -9.99 -2.75
N ALA A 105 11.35 -10.79 -2.15
CA ALA A 105 11.56 -12.24 -1.95
C ALA A 105 11.80 -12.99 -3.27
N ALA A 106 11.24 -12.50 -4.38
CA ALA A 106 11.47 -13.04 -5.72
C ALA A 106 12.94 -12.97 -6.16
N GLY A 107 13.72 -12.05 -5.59
CA GLY A 107 15.17 -11.92 -5.81
C GLY A 107 16.04 -12.59 -4.75
N ALA A 108 15.49 -13.34 -3.79
CA ALA A 108 16.20 -13.81 -2.60
C ALA A 108 17.42 -14.73 -2.87
N GLY A 109 17.56 -15.25 -4.10
CA GLY A 109 18.74 -16.01 -4.54
C GLY A 109 19.97 -15.13 -4.85
N ASP A 110 19.76 -13.84 -5.14
CA ASP A 110 20.82 -12.89 -5.45
C ASP A 110 20.87 -11.79 -4.37
N LYS A 111 21.95 -11.78 -3.59
CA LYS A 111 22.12 -10.87 -2.45
C LYS A 111 22.62 -9.48 -2.84
N ARG A 112 22.80 -9.19 -4.13
CA ARG A 112 23.25 -7.86 -4.57
C ARG A 112 22.17 -6.81 -4.26
N PRO A 113 22.52 -5.68 -3.62
CA PRO A 113 21.55 -4.63 -3.27
C PRO A 113 20.75 -4.12 -4.46
N ALA A 114 21.38 -4.01 -5.64
CA ALA A 114 20.72 -3.56 -6.87
C ALA A 114 19.60 -4.52 -7.31
N VAL A 115 19.80 -5.83 -7.14
CA VAL A 115 18.80 -6.84 -7.52
C VAL A 115 17.62 -6.79 -6.56
N ILE A 116 17.90 -6.76 -5.25
CA ILE A 116 16.87 -6.62 -4.23
C ILE A 116 16.05 -5.33 -4.47
N ALA A 117 16.72 -4.21 -4.73
CA ALA A 117 16.04 -2.95 -5.02
C ALA A 117 15.11 -3.01 -6.25
N ALA A 118 15.53 -3.70 -7.32
CA ALA A 118 14.71 -3.87 -8.51
C ALA A 118 13.43 -4.68 -8.22
N PHE A 119 13.53 -5.77 -7.45
CA PHE A 119 12.37 -6.56 -7.05
C PHE A 119 11.46 -5.81 -6.08
N VAL A 120 12.02 -5.07 -5.13
CA VAL A 120 11.24 -4.20 -4.22
C VAL A 120 10.49 -3.13 -5.00
N LEU A 121 11.13 -2.51 -5.99
CA LEU A 121 10.47 -1.52 -6.86
C LEU A 121 9.32 -2.16 -7.64
N ALA A 122 9.52 -3.36 -8.19
CA ALA A 122 8.47 -4.08 -8.90
C ALA A 122 7.25 -4.36 -8.00
N GLU A 123 7.46 -4.80 -6.76
CA GLU A 123 6.40 -5.01 -5.76
C GLU A 123 5.63 -3.72 -5.45
N ILE A 124 6.35 -2.61 -5.26
CA ILE A 124 5.76 -1.29 -4.98
C ILE A 124 4.91 -0.82 -6.16
N MET A 125 5.41 -0.94 -7.39
CA MET A 125 4.70 -0.52 -8.59
C MET A 125 3.42 -1.33 -8.80
N ALA A 126 3.47 -2.64 -8.55
CA ALA A 126 2.29 -3.50 -8.60
C ALA A 126 1.22 -3.08 -7.56
N ALA A 127 1.63 -2.82 -6.33
CA ALA A 127 0.73 -2.38 -5.26
C ALA A 127 0.10 -1.00 -5.54
N LEU A 128 0.89 -0.05 -6.05
CA LEU A 128 0.40 1.27 -6.44
C LEU A 128 -0.60 1.19 -7.60
N GLY A 129 -0.32 0.35 -8.60
CA GLY A 129 -1.24 0.11 -9.72
C GLY A 129 -2.58 -0.46 -9.25
N ALA A 130 -2.55 -1.45 -8.36
CA ALA A 130 -3.76 -2.04 -7.78
C ALA A 130 -4.60 -1.01 -7.00
N ARG A 131 -3.96 -0.18 -6.15
CA ARG A 131 -4.65 0.88 -5.39
C ARG A 131 -5.19 1.99 -6.28
N ALA A 132 -4.48 2.35 -7.35
CA ALA A 132 -4.96 3.34 -8.31
C ALA A 132 -6.19 2.83 -9.07
N ALA A 133 -6.20 1.54 -9.46
CA ALA A 133 -7.35 0.91 -10.09
C ALA A 133 -8.57 0.86 -9.15
N GLU A 134 -8.37 0.46 -7.88
CA GLU A 134 -9.42 0.46 -6.86
C GLU A 134 -10.02 1.85 -6.64
N ALA A 135 -9.17 2.88 -6.53
CA ALA A 135 -9.62 4.27 -6.39
C ALA A 135 -10.39 4.78 -7.64
N ALA A 136 -10.01 4.34 -8.84
CA ALA A 136 -10.69 4.70 -10.08
C ALA A 136 -12.06 4.03 -10.20
N CYS A 137 -12.19 2.77 -9.79
CA CYS A 137 -13.49 2.07 -9.74
C CYS A 137 -14.45 2.76 -8.77
N ILE A 138 -14.01 3.08 -7.55
CA ILE A 138 -14.83 3.77 -6.55
C ILE A 138 -15.33 5.13 -7.08
N ALA A 139 -14.53 5.84 -7.86
CA ALA A 139 -14.91 7.12 -8.45
C ALA A 139 -15.86 7.00 -9.65
N ALA A 140 -15.98 5.82 -10.26
CA ALA A 140 -16.90 5.57 -11.38
C ALA A 140 -18.30 5.12 -10.92
N ASP A 141 -18.41 4.61 -9.69
CA ASP A 141 -19.64 4.06 -9.11
C ASP A 141 -20.49 5.07 -8.30
N GLY A 142 -20.10 6.36 -8.23
CA GLY A 142 -20.78 7.40 -7.44
C GLY A 142 -20.96 8.71 -8.19
#